data_AF-A0A811UXP1-F1
#
_entry.id   AF-A0A811UXP1-F1
#
_cell.length_a   1.000
_cell.length_b   1.000
_cell.length_c   1.000
_cell.angle_alpha   90.00
_cell.angle_beta   90.00
_cell.angle_gamma   90.00
#
_symmetry.space_group_name_H-M   'P 1'
#
loop_
_entity.id
_entity.type
_entity.pdbx_description
1 polymer ?
#
loop_
_entity_poly.entity_id
_entity_poly.type
_entity_poly.pdbx_seq_one_letter_code
_entity_poly.pdbx_strand_id
1 'polypeptide(L)'
;MSSTKRLLLICIQFWVKIIFLAAVLACFEDQICLTTRNRFGYYETRSSYLKMSRKQQNLCLGVCSHNQTVKYICCGRQDVPAERRISEEQCLRNHRNNGGNILITNGMVARRNEFPFMAAIGWRALFGRNTISYGCGGALISSRHVLTAAHCLYHSNEKPIVVRPGGYDLDDEEAKDIDIERIYEHPGYNHPDSYNDIAIILLKEPYNPDNVENAGPACVWAQPLYRANVTAIGYGNTKFAGLSSPNLMKAELKTIPNQECAKYYEQDNIIYSQLCANDPVRKGDTCQGDSGGPIIMYRDIGNFYHTLPYVVGITSYGIGCGTGTPGVYTRVASYIDWIEKEPPIVVRPGGFDLNDTEAEAIEIDQIFEHPGYKHPSVYNDIAILRLKDEYYAKSFDNTAPACPWALPLHAANVTAIGYGNTQFAGLSSSVLMKTNLTIVSNRECTQYYETDGIIYSQICASDPVRLSDTCQGDSGGPLILYRNLTEYHYEVPYVVGLTSFGIGCGTGTPGVYTRVASYIDWIEKIVYF
;
A
#
# COMPACT_ATOMS: atom_id res chain seq x y z
N MET A 1 39.10 -41.58 14.71
CA MET A 1 39.24 -40.80 15.97
C MET A 1 38.84 -41.71 17.12
N SER A 2 39.56 -41.65 18.25
CA SER A 2 39.56 -42.65 19.35
C SER A 2 38.20 -43.34 19.60
N SER A 3 38.22 -44.62 19.97
CA SER A 3 37.03 -45.47 20.18
C SER A 3 35.92 -44.77 21.00
N THR A 4 36.31 -43.95 21.98
CA THR A 4 35.43 -43.08 22.79
C THR A 4 34.78 -41.92 22.01
N LYS A 5 35.49 -41.27 21.08
CA LYS A 5 34.91 -40.23 20.19
C LYS A 5 33.96 -40.82 19.14
N ARG A 6 34.16 -42.08 18.73
CA ARG A 6 33.27 -42.77 17.78
C ARG A 6 31.94 -43.16 18.46
N LEU A 7 31.98 -43.64 19.71
CA LEU A 7 30.75 -43.87 20.49
C LEU A 7 30.00 -42.58 20.79
N LEU A 8 30.71 -41.49 21.11
CA LEU A 8 30.07 -40.19 21.38
C LEU A 8 29.40 -39.62 20.11
N LEU A 9 30.06 -39.71 18.95
CA LEU A 9 29.44 -39.30 17.67
C LEU A 9 28.26 -40.19 17.28
N ILE A 10 28.33 -41.50 17.53
CA ILE A 10 27.20 -42.41 17.24
C ILE A 10 26.04 -42.12 18.18
N CYS A 11 26.27 -41.88 19.49
CA CYS A 11 25.23 -41.47 20.43
C CYS A 11 24.63 -40.10 20.07
N ILE A 12 25.44 -39.12 19.67
CA ILE A 12 24.94 -37.80 19.23
C ILE A 12 24.15 -37.94 17.93
N GLN A 13 24.60 -38.74 16.95
CA GLN A 13 23.82 -38.97 15.73
C GLN A 13 22.54 -39.80 15.98
N PHE A 14 22.54 -40.70 16.96
CA PHE A 14 21.35 -41.45 17.37
C PHE A 14 20.36 -40.55 18.11
N TRP A 15 20.83 -39.66 18.99
CA TRP A 15 19.99 -38.67 19.69
C TRP A 15 19.46 -37.58 18.74
N VAL A 16 20.27 -37.09 17.82
CA VAL A 16 19.84 -36.14 16.78
C VAL A 16 18.82 -36.81 15.84
N LYS A 17 19.00 -38.10 15.48
CA LYS A 17 17.98 -38.84 14.74
C LYS A 17 16.72 -39.10 15.55
N ILE A 18 16.79 -39.35 16.85
CA ILE A 18 15.60 -39.54 17.71
C ILE A 18 14.85 -38.21 17.91
N ILE A 19 15.56 -37.08 18.02
CA ILE A 19 14.95 -35.74 18.06
C ILE A 19 14.30 -35.39 16.70
N PHE A 20 14.90 -35.82 15.58
CA PHE A 20 14.32 -35.63 14.24
C PHE A 20 13.21 -36.64 13.87
N LEU A 21 13.15 -37.83 14.47
CA LEU A 21 12.07 -38.81 14.24
C LEU A 21 10.81 -38.58 15.09
N ALA A 22 10.80 -37.57 15.97
CA ALA A 22 9.66 -37.23 16.81
C ALA A 22 9.03 -35.86 16.49
N ALA A 23 9.37 -35.23 15.37
CA ALA A 23 8.61 -34.09 14.86
C ALA A 23 7.38 -34.57 14.06
N VAL A 24 6.54 -35.40 14.67
CA VAL A 24 5.12 -35.40 14.29
C VAL A 24 4.65 -34.00 14.70
N LEU A 25 4.25 -33.17 13.73
CA LEU A 25 3.69 -31.82 13.94
C LEU A 25 2.69 -31.84 15.11
N ALA A 26 3.19 -31.55 16.30
CA ALA A 26 2.41 -31.53 17.51
C ALA A 26 1.63 -30.21 17.48
N CYS A 27 0.31 -30.31 17.44
CA CYS A 27 -0.57 -29.16 17.45
C CYS A 27 -0.96 -28.78 18.87
N PHE A 28 -1.23 -27.49 19.11
CA PHE A 28 -1.60 -26.95 20.41
C PHE A 28 -2.82 -26.04 20.26
N GLU A 29 -3.60 -25.87 21.33
CA GLU A 29 -4.88 -25.14 21.33
C GLU A 29 -4.73 -23.67 20.83
N ASP A 30 -3.63 -23.00 21.20
CA ASP A 30 -3.37 -21.60 20.84
C ASP A 30 -2.71 -21.40 19.47
N GLN A 31 -2.45 -22.49 18.73
CA GLN A 31 -1.83 -22.41 17.41
C GLN A 31 -2.90 -22.17 16.33
N ILE A 32 -2.63 -21.20 15.45
CA ILE A 32 -3.43 -21.01 14.24
C ILE A 32 -3.28 -22.23 13.35
N CYS A 33 -4.40 -22.78 12.90
CA CYS A 33 -4.44 -23.94 12.04
C CYS A 33 -5.05 -23.59 10.67
N LEU A 34 -4.65 -24.34 9.66
CA LEU A 34 -5.26 -24.32 8.34
C LEU A 34 -6.16 -25.54 8.20
N THR A 35 -7.44 -25.29 7.97
CA THR A 35 -8.34 -26.36 7.55
C THR A 35 -7.89 -26.89 6.20
N THR A 36 -8.26 -28.13 5.87
CA THR A 36 -7.96 -28.72 4.55
C THR A 36 -8.59 -27.96 3.37
N ARG A 37 -9.45 -26.97 3.63
CA ARG A 37 -10.03 -26.04 2.64
C ARG A 37 -9.35 -24.67 2.62
N ASN A 38 -8.11 -24.56 3.13
CA ASN A 38 -7.35 -23.32 3.22
C ASN A 38 -8.07 -22.20 4.00
N ARG A 39 -8.84 -22.55 5.04
CA ARG A 39 -9.41 -21.55 5.97
C ARG A 39 -8.56 -21.45 7.23
N PHE A 40 -8.35 -20.22 7.69
CA PHE A 40 -7.85 -19.91 9.02
C PHE A 40 -8.73 -20.53 10.07
N GLY A 41 -8.16 -21.07 11.13
CA GLY A 41 -8.89 -21.64 12.24
C GLY A 41 -8.06 -21.76 13.51
N TYR A 42 -8.69 -22.31 14.53
CA TYR A 42 -8.03 -22.70 15.78
C TYR A 42 -8.20 -24.18 16.03
N TYR A 43 -7.25 -24.75 16.76
CA TYR A 43 -7.36 -26.13 17.19
C TYR A 43 -8.33 -26.24 18.34
N GLU A 44 -9.44 -26.93 18.08
CA GLU A 44 -10.50 -27.14 19.05
C GLU A 44 -10.43 -28.57 19.58
N THR A 45 -10.67 -28.73 20.88
CA THR A 45 -10.81 -30.06 21.46
C THR A 45 -12.05 -30.76 20.93
N ARG A 46 -12.06 -32.10 20.94
CA ARG A 46 -13.25 -32.88 20.59
C ARG A 46 -14.49 -32.45 21.39
N SER A 47 -14.31 -32.11 22.67
CA SER A 47 -15.37 -31.65 23.56
C SER A 47 -15.93 -30.29 23.13
N SER A 48 -15.08 -29.36 22.69
CA SER A 48 -15.50 -28.06 22.15
C SER A 48 -16.25 -28.23 20.83
N TYR A 49 -15.70 -29.00 19.89
CA TYR A 49 -16.33 -29.31 18.59
C TYR A 49 -17.76 -29.88 18.73
N LEU A 50 -17.97 -30.81 19.67
CA LEU A 50 -19.29 -31.41 19.89
C LEU A 50 -20.33 -30.42 20.44
N LYS A 51 -19.90 -29.31 21.04
CA LYS A 51 -20.79 -28.23 21.54
C LYS A 51 -21.11 -27.19 20.47
N MET A 52 -20.41 -27.20 19.33
CA MET A 52 -20.62 -26.25 18.24
C MET A 52 -21.91 -26.53 17.45
N SER A 53 -22.46 -25.49 16.83
CA SER A 53 -23.56 -25.64 15.88
C SER A 53 -23.13 -26.44 14.64
N ARG A 54 -24.10 -27.03 13.93
CA ARG A 54 -23.81 -27.79 12.69
C ARG A 54 -23.12 -26.94 11.61
N LYS A 55 -23.38 -25.63 11.58
CA LYS A 55 -22.71 -24.67 10.68
C LYS A 55 -21.23 -24.47 11.03
N GLN A 56 -20.90 -24.37 12.32
CA GLN A 56 -19.53 -24.25 12.81
C GLN A 56 -18.76 -25.57 12.65
N GLN A 57 -19.39 -26.71 12.94
CA GLN A 57 -18.78 -28.03 12.74
C GLN A 57 -18.37 -28.28 11.28
N ASN A 58 -19.14 -27.76 10.31
CA ASN A 58 -18.81 -27.84 8.88
C ASN A 58 -17.56 -27.03 8.49
N LEU A 59 -17.12 -26.09 9.33
CA LEU A 59 -15.89 -25.33 9.15
C LEU A 59 -14.68 -26.05 9.74
N CYS A 60 -14.89 -27.11 10.52
CA CYS A 60 -13.82 -27.85 11.14
C CYS A 60 -13.36 -29.02 10.27
N LEU A 61 -12.13 -28.96 9.79
CA LEU A 61 -11.55 -29.97 8.92
C LEU A 61 -10.07 -30.16 9.25
N GLY A 62 -9.66 -31.42 9.32
CA GLY A 62 -8.31 -31.82 9.72
C GLY A 62 -8.23 -32.13 11.20
N VAL A 63 -7.60 -33.26 11.51
CA VAL A 63 -7.36 -33.72 12.89
C VAL A 63 -5.87 -33.86 13.07
N CYS A 64 -5.35 -33.35 14.17
CA CYS A 64 -3.96 -33.49 14.55
C CYS A 64 -3.88 -34.05 15.97
N SER A 65 -2.72 -34.59 16.36
CA SER A 65 -2.53 -35.20 17.68
C SER A 65 -1.34 -34.58 18.39
N HIS A 66 -1.55 -34.15 19.63
CA HIS A 66 -0.49 -33.74 20.55
C HIS A 66 -0.11 -34.91 21.46
N ASN A 67 1.19 -35.18 21.61
CA ASN A 67 1.73 -36.30 22.41
C ASN A 67 1.05 -37.65 22.16
N GLN A 68 0.63 -37.91 20.92
CA GLN A 68 -0.07 -39.14 20.48
C GLN A 68 -1.39 -39.48 21.21
N THR A 69 -1.87 -38.61 22.10
CA THR A 69 -3.01 -38.89 22.98
C THR A 69 -4.13 -37.87 22.87
N VAL A 70 -3.80 -36.59 22.66
CA VAL A 70 -4.81 -35.52 22.59
C VAL A 70 -5.09 -35.17 21.14
N LYS A 71 -6.33 -35.42 20.69
CA LYS A 71 -6.79 -35.09 19.33
C LYS A 71 -7.44 -33.71 19.30
N TYR A 72 -6.89 -32.83 18.47
CA TYR A 72 -7.48 -31.54 18.16
C TYR A 72 -8.04 -31.53 16.74
N ILE A 73 -9.08 -30.72 16.53
CA ILE A 73 -9.75 -30.54 15.25
C ILE A 73 -9.52 -29.10 14.82
N CYS A 74 -8.95 -28.89 13.64
CA CYS A 74 -8.79 -27.53 13.13
C CYS A 74 -10.15 -26.96 12.71
N CYS A 75 -10.65 -25.97 13.44
CA CYS A 75 -11.92 -25.32 13.21
C CYS A 75 -11.73 -23.97 12.54
N GLY A 76 -12.12 -23.89 11.26
CA GLY A 76 -12.04 -22.66 10.51
C GLY A 76 -12.86 -21.54 11.16
N ARG A 77 -12.28 -20.34 11.29
CA ARG A 77 -13.02 -19.13 11.55
C ARG A 77 -14.14 -19.03 10.52
N GLN A 78 -15.32 -18.67 11.01
CA GLN A 78 -16.39 -18.29 10.14
C GLN A 78 -15.92 -17.00 9.46
N ASP A 79 -15.53 -17.10 8.19
CA ASP A 79 -15.40 -15.93 7.34
C ASP A 79 -16.79 -15.31 7.32
N VAL A 80 -16.98 -14.30 8.16
CA VAL A 80 -17.94 -13.26 7.89
C VAL A 80 -17.06 -12.21 7.21
N PRO A 81 -16.89 -12.26 5.87
CA PRO A 81 -16.46 -11.04 5.19
C PRO A 81 -17.30 -9.91 5.76
N ALA A 82 -16.71 -8.73 6.02
CA ALA A 82 -17.53 -7.54 6.25
C ALA A 82 -18.67 -7.58 5.22
N GLU A 83 -19.93 -7.44 5.66
CA GLU A 83 -21.10 -7.67 4.79
C GLU A 83 -21.01 -6.88 3.48
N ARG A 84 -20.18 -5.81 3.46
CA ARG A 84 -19.67 -5.14 2.28
C ARG A 84 -18.19 -4.77 2.45
N ARG A 85 -17.37 -5.14 1.46
CA ARG A 85 -15.94 -4.78 1.34
C ARG A 85 -15.80 -3.57 0.42
N ILE A 86 -15.03 -2.56 0.82
CA ILE A 86 -14.89 -1.31 0.07
C ILE A 86 -14.19 -1.58 -1.27
N SER A 87 -13.21 -2.49 -1.28
CA SER A 87 -12.51 -2.88 -2.51
C SER A 87 -13.44 -3.55 -3.52
N GLU A 88 -14.39 -4.36 -3.05
CA GLU A 88 -15.40 -5.01 -3.90
C GLU A 88 -16.37 -3.97 -4.45
N GLU A 89 -16.93 -3.09 -3.62
CA GLU A 89 -17.82 -2.02 -4.07
C GLU A 89 -17.16 -1.10 -5.10
N GLN A 90 -15.90 -0.71 -4.86
CA GLN A 90 -15.17 0.15 -5.79
C GLN A 90 -14.91 -0.54 -7.12
N CYS A 91 -14.55 -1.82 -7.10
CA CYS A 91 -14.39 -2.58 -8.33
C CYS A 91 -15.70 -2.65 -9.12
N LEU A 92 -16.82 -2.98 -8.46
CA LEU A 92 -18.14 -3.03 -9.10
C LEU A 92 -18.56 -1.68 -9.70
N ARG A 93 -18.24 -0.56 -9.02
CA ARG A 93 -18.48 0.79 -9.54
C ARG A 93 -17.69 1.05 -10.82
N ASN A 94 -16.42 0.66 -10.87
CA ASN A 94 -15.57 0.84 -12.05
C ASN A 94 -16.04 0.04 -13.27
N HIS A 95 -16.73 -1.09 -13.05
CA HIS A 95 -17.19 -1.99 -14.13
C HIS A 95 -18.67 -1.83 -14.50
N ARG A 96 -19.39 -0.84 -13.95
CA ARG A 96 -20.85 -0.69 -14.13
C ARG A 96 -21.30 -0.46 -15.58
N ASN A 97 -20.40 -0.01 -16.46
CA ASN A 97 -20.70 0.37 -17.85
C ASN A 97 -19.89 -0.42 -18.91
N ASN A 98 -19.10 -1.42 -18.51
CA ASN A 98 -18.20 -2.14 -19.43
C ASN A 98 -18.71 -3.56 -19.67
N GLY A 99 -19.15 -3.83 -20.91
CA GLY A 99 -19.69 -5.12 -21.32
C GLY A 99 -18.74 -5.86 -22.27
N GLY A 100 -17.97 -6.81 -21.76
CA GLY A 100 -17.21 -7.72 -22.61
C GLY A 100 -17.06 -9.11 -21.98
N ASN A 101 -17.34 -10.15 -22.76
CA ASN A 101 -17.11 -11.54 -22.39
C ASN A 101 -15.73 -11.96 -22.86
N ILE A 102 -14.82 -12.25 -21.93
CA ILE A 102 -13.47 -12.78 -22.25
C ILE A 102 -13.50 -14.30 -22.10
N LEU A 103 -13.21 -15.01 -23.19
CA LEU A 103 -12.98 -16.44 -23.23
C LEU A 103 -11.48 -16.71 -23.35
N ILE A 104 -10.93 -17.48 -22.40
CA ILE A 104 -9.51 -17.84 -22.32
C ILE A 104 -9.33 -19.29 -22.75
N THR A 105 -8.34 -19.56 -23.61
CA THR A 105 -7.89 -20.92 -23.97
C THR A 105 -6.36 -20.98 -24.09
N ASN A 106 -5.74 -21.92 -23.38
CA ASN A 106 -4.37 -22.46 -23.49
C ASN A 106 -3.19 -21.46 -23.37
N GLY A 107 -2.04 -21.92 -22.86
CA GLY A 107 -0.82 -21.09 -22.72
C GLY A 107 -0.36 -20.49 -24.05
N MET A 108 -0.61 -19.20 -24.25
CA MET A 108 -0.54 -18.50 -25.53
C MET A 108 -0.24 -17.01 -25.29
N VAL A 109 0.17 -16.31 -26.35
CA VAL A 109 0.25 -14.84 -26.35
C VAL A 109 -1.15 -14.28 -26.05
N ALA A 110 -1.23 -13.31 -25.14
CA ALA A 110 -2.47 -12.62 -24.83
C ALA A 110 -2.98 -11.87 -26.09
N ARG A 111 -4.26 -11.53 -26.16
CA ARG A 111 -4.71 -10.56 -27.17
C ARG A 111 -4.38 -9.16 -26.69
N ARG A 112 -4.17 -8.23 -27.63
CA ARG A 112 -4.09 -6.80 -27.29
C ARG A 112 -5.34 -6.42 -26.49
N ASN A 113 -5.13 -5.74 -25.37
CA ASN A 113 -6.17 -5.33 -24.41
C ASN A 113 -6.97 -6.48 -23.76
N GLU A 114 -6.47 -7.72 -23.76
CA GLU A 114 -7.13 -8.83 -23.06
C GLU A 114 -7.10 -8.65 -21.53
N PHE A 115 -6.01 -8.09 -21.00
CA PHE A 115 -5.81 -7.85 -19.57
C PHE A 115 -5.42 -6.39 -19.33
N PRO A 116 -6.34 -5.42 -19.47
CA PRO A 116 -6.02 -3.99 -19.41
C PRO A 116 -5.54 -3.53 -18.02
N PHE A 117 -5.82 -4.31 -16.98
CA PHE A 117 -5.32 -4.10 -15.63
C PHE A 117 -3.87 -4.60 -15.45
N MET A 118 -3.28 -5.32 -16.41
CA MET A 118 -1.89 -5.75 -16.30
C MET A 118 -0.96 -4.53 -16.32
N ALA A 119 0.08 -4.56 -15.49
CA ALA A 119 1.06 -3.49 -15.40
C ALA A 119 2.49 -4.05 -15.43
N ALA A 120 3.40 -3.39 -16.16
CA ALA A 120 4.83 -3.68 -16.09
C ALA A 120 5.55 -2.63 -15.23
N ILE A 121 6.46 -3.07 -14.38
CA ILE A 121 7.20 -2.22 -13.43
C ILE A 121 8.64 -2.08 -13.95
N GLY A 122 9.10 -0.83 -14.08
CA GLY A 122 10.36 -0.50 -14.75
C GLY A 122 11.38 0.22 -13.87
N TRP A 123 12.66 -0.08 -14.13
CA TRP A 123 13.84 0.57 -13.58
C TRP A 123 14.62 1.32 -14.66
N ARG A 124 15.51 2.22 -14.24
CA ARG A 124 16.49 2.79 -15.16
C ARG A 124 17.47 1.69 -15.58
N ALA A 125 17.70 1.54 -16.88
CA ALA A 125 18.64 0.54 -17.36
C ALA A 125 20.09 0.87 -16.92
N LEU A 126 20.85 -0.16 -16.55
CA LEU A 126 22.26 -0.06 -16.19
C LEU A 126 23.15 0.36 -17.38
N PHE A 127 22.71 0.08 -18.61
CA PHE A 127 23.41 0.41 -19.85
C PHE A 127 22.49 1.16 -20.81
N GLY A 128 22.90 2.36 -21.23
CA GLY A 128 22.07 3.28 -22.02
C GLY A 128 21.33 4.28 -21.14
N ARG A 129 21.91 5.47 -20.95
CA ARG A 129 21.24 6.57 -20.23
C ARG A 129 19.95 6.90 -21.01
N ASN A 130 18.79 6.55 -20.44
CA ASN A 130 17.40 6.81 -20.89
C ASN A 130 16.58 5.59 -21.36
N THR A 131 17.04 4.36 -21.21
CA THR A 131 16.19 3.18 -21.45
C THR A 131 15.58 2.66 -20.14
N ILE A 132 14.32 2.24 -20.20
CA ILE A 132 13.61 1.60 -19.09
C ILE A 132 13.75 0.08 -19.23
N SER A 133 14.09 -0.59 -18.14
CA SER A 133 14.13 -2.05 -18.06
C SER A 133 12.97 -2.56 -17.22
N TYR A 134 12.06 -3.32 -17.84
CA TYR A 134 10.94 -3.95 -17.15
C TYR A 134 11.37 -5.30 -16.57
N GLY A 135 11.27 -5.44 -15.25
CA GLY A 135 11.72 -6.63 -14.52
C GLY A 135 10.63 -7.33 -13.70
N CYS A 136 9.51 -6.66 -13.45
CA CYS A 136 8.37 -7.20 -12.71
C CYS A 136 7.05 -6.80 -13.35
N GLY A 137 6.00 -7.56 -13.02
CA GLY A 137 4.62 -7.25 -13.29
C GLY A 137 3.86 -6.73 -12.07
N GLY A 138 2.60 -6.40 -12.29
CA GLY A 138 1.63 -6.05 -11.27
C GLY A 138 0.22 -5.98 -11.87
N ALA A 139 -0.77 -5.70 -11.02
CA ALA A 139 -2.15 -5.49 -11.45
C ALA A 139 -2.71 -4.17 -10.91
N LEU A 140 -3.29 -3.36 -11.79
CA LEU A 140 -4.12 -2.23 -11.39
C LEU A 140 -5.33 -2.74 -10.61
N ILE A 141 -5.44 -2.31 -9.35
CA ILE A 141 -6.59 -2.56 -8.47
C ILE A 141 -7.44 -1.30 -8.26
N SER A 142 -6.97 -0.16 -8.77
CA SER A 142 -7.73 1.07 -9.02
C SER A 142 -7.08 1.84 -10.19
N SER A 143 -7.57 3.02 -10.54
CA SER A 143 -6.94 3.86 -11.57
C SER A 143 -5.53 4.34 -11.21
N ARG A 144 -5.13 4.27 -9.92
CA ARG A 144 -3.83 4.76 -9.43
C ARG A 144 -3.04 3.76 -8.61
N HIS A 145 -3.59 2.59 -8.29
CA HIS A 145 -2.96 1.64 -7.39
C HIS A 145 -2.65 0.34 -8.13
N VAL A 146 -1.39 -0.07 -8.07
CA VAL A 146 -0.87 -1.30 -8.66
C VAL A 146 -0.46 -2.25 -7.54
N LEU A 147 -1.06 -3.42 -7.49
CA LEU A 147 -0.71 -4.50 -6.58
C LEU A 147 0.41 -5.35 -7.19
N THR A 148 1.47 -5.59 -6.44
CA THR A 148 2.65 -6.36 -6.89
C THR A 148 3.33 -7.06 -5.71
N ALA A 149 4.45 -7.75 -5.96
CA ALA A 149 5.28 -8.38 -4.95
C ALA A 149 6.24 -7.36 -4.31
N ALA A 150 6.57 -7.53 -3.04
CA ALA A 150 7.52 -6.66 -2.33
C ALA A 150 8.96 -6.89 -2.81
N HIS A 151 9.33 -8.12 -3.17
CA HIS A 151 10.67 -8.41 -3.69
C HIS A 151 10.97 -7.63 -4.99
N CYS A 152 9.93 -7.25 -5.74
CA CYS A 152 10.10 -6.42 -6.93
C CYS A 152 10.70 -5.07 -6.58
N LEU A 153 10.60 -4.57 -5.35
CA LEU A 153 11.17 -3.28 -4.95
C LEU A 153 12.71 -3.27 -4.86
N TYR A 154 13.36 -4.44 -4.98
CA TYR A 154 14.79 -4.63 -4.72
C TYR A 154 15.57 -5.11 -5.95
N HIS A 155 15.34 -4.52 -7.13
CA HIS A 155 16.09 -4.88 -8.33
C HIS A 155 17.46 -4.20 -8.37
N SER A 156 18.56 -4.95 -8.20
CA SER A 156 19.93 -4.42 -8.17
C SER A 156 20.15 -3.30 -7.13
N ASN A 157 19.42 -3.33 -6.01
CA ASN A 157 19.34 -2.29 -4.98
C ASN A 157 18.72 -0.94 -5.42
N GLU A 158 18.06 -0.87 -6.57
CA GLU A 158 17.32 0.31 -7.01
C GLU A 158 15.80 0.11 -6.89
N LYS A 159 15.09 1.18 -6.53
CA LYS A 159 13.63 1.22 -6.53
C LYS A 159 13.09 1.41 -7.95
N PRO A 160 11.91 0.85 -8.27
CA PRO A 160 11.27 1.12 -9.54
C PRO A 160 10.92 2.60 -9.68
N ILE A 161 10.92 3.10 -10.91
CA ILE A 161 10.68 4.53 -11.20
C ILE A 161 9.40 4.76 -11.98
N VAL A 162 8.98 3.78 -12.79
CA VAL A 162 7.81 3.90 -13.67
C VAL A 162 6.99 2.63 -13.68
N VAL A 163 5.71 2.78 -14.01
CA VAL A 163 4.81 1.68 -14.34
C VAL A 163 4.24 1.91 -15.74
N ARG A 164 4.21 0.85 -16.55
CA ARG A 164 3.51 0.78 -17.83
C ARG A 164 2.19 0.01 -17.68
N PRO A 165 1.06 0.69 -17.46
CA PRO A 165 -0.25 0.05 -17.38
C PRO A 165 -0.82 -0.33 -18.76
N GLY A 166 -1.61 -1.40 -18.81
CA GLY A 166 -2.26 -1.88 -20.03
C GLY A 166 -1.29 -2.45 -21.07
N GLY A 167 0.00 -2.61 -20.72
CA GLY A 167 1.04 -3.09 -21.60
C GLY A 167 0.65 -4.42 -22.25
N TYR A 168 0.66 -4.44 -23.58
CA TYR A 168 0.62 -5.67 -24.36
C TYR A 168 2.01 -6.01 -24.88
N ASP A 169 2.73 -4.99 -25.34
CA ASP A 169 4.08 -5.08 -25.89
C ASP A 169 4.99 -4.10 -25.13
N LEU A 170 6.04 -4.62 -24.50
CA LEU A 170 7.01 -3.83 -23.75
C LEU A 170 7.91 -2.97 -24.64
N ASP A 171 8.00 -3.30 -25.93
CA ASP A 171 8.77 -2.53 -26.92
C ASP A 171 7.91 -1.46 -27.64
N ASP A 172 6.63 -1.32 -27.26
CA ASP A 172 5.73 -0.31 -27.81
C ASP A 172 6.17 1.10 -27.37
N GLU A 173 6.65 1.91 -28.32
CA GLU A 173 7.08 3.29 -28.09
C GLU A 173 5.89 4.25 -27.87
N GLU A 174 4.68 3.86 -28.26
CA GLU A 174 3.46 4.65 -28.06
C GLU A 174 2.82 4.39 -26.67
N ALA A 175 3.26 3.35 -25.97
CA ALA A 175 2.77 3.04 -24.63
C ALA A 175 3.20 4.10 -23.62
N LYS A 176 2.25 4.54 -22.78
CA LYS A 176 2.49 5.56 -21.75
C LYS A 176 3.06 4.92 -20.48
N ASP A 177 4.24 5.39 -20.09
CA ASP A 177 4.81 5.14 -18.77
C ASP A 177 4.33 6.21 -17.78
N ILE A 178 3.97 5.78 -16.58
CA ILE A 178 3.50 6.67 -15.50
C ILE A 178 4.50 6.59 -14.35
N ASP A 179 4.96 7.76 -13.90
CA ASP A 179 5.84 7.88 -12.74
C ASP A 179 5.19 7.33 -11.47
N ILE A 180 6.02 6.72 -10.63
CA ILE A 180 5.61 6.26 -9.30
C ILE A 180 5.61 7.45 -8.33
N GLU A 181 4.47 7.71 -7.68
CA GLU A 181 4.37 8.72 -6.62
C GLU A 181 4.83 8.15 -5.28
N ARG A 182 4.37 6.93 -4.94
CA ARG A 182 4.67 6.32 -3.66
C ARG A 182 4.60 4.80 -3.73
N ILE A 183 5.34 4.15 -2.83
CA ILE A 183 5.37 2.70 -2.68
C ILE A 183 5.00 2.35 -1.25
N TYR A 184 4.08 1.41 -1.09
CA TYR A 184 3.64 0.85 0.18
C TYR A 184 4.06 -0.62 0.23
N GLU A 185 5.22 -0.85 0.83
CA GLU A 185 5.68 -2.20 1.16
C GLU A 185 4.93 -2.73 2.38
N HIS A 186 4.58 -4.02 2.38
CA HIS A 186 3.98 -4.62 3.56
C HIS A 186 4.99 -4.61 4.73
N PRO A 187 4.65 -4.07 5.92
CA PRO A 187 5.61 -3.87 7.01
C PRO A 187 6.17 -5.16 7.62
N GLY A 188 5.53 -6.29 7.34
CA GLY A 188 6.03 -7.62 7.71
C GLY A 188 6.96 -8.27 6.67
N TYR A 189 7.24 -7.62 5.53
CA TYR A 189 8.18 -8.13 4.54
C TYR A 189 9.62 -7.84 4.99
N ASN A 190 10.48 -8.84 4.92
CA ASN A 190 11.89 -8.72 5.22
C ASN A 190 12.69 -9.25 4.03
N HIS A 191 13.31 -8.40 3.23
CA HIS A 191 14.12 -8.85 2.11
C HIS A 191 15.35 -9.66 2.61
N PRO A 192 15.71 -10.82 2.00
CA PRO A 192 15.17 -11.46 0.80
C PRO A 192 14.18 -12.62 1.08
N ASP A 193 13.46 -12.60 2.20
CA ASP A 193 12.49 -13.64 2.55
C ASP A 193 11.33 -13.71 1.55
N SER A 194 10.65 -14.85 1.53
CA SER A 194 9.49 -15.13 0.66
C SER A 194 8.13 -14.98 1.37
N TYR A 195 8.14 -14.43 2.59
CA TYR A 195 6.96 -14.22 3.42
C TYR A 195 6.53 -12.76 3.37
N ASN A 196 5.21 -12.50 3.41
CA ASN A 196 4.64 -11.15 3.30
C ASN A 196 5.07 -10.42 2.02
N ASP A 197 5.35 -11.16 0.95
CA ASP A 197 5.83 -10.64 -0.32
C ASP A 197 4.71 -9.96 -1.12
N ILE A 198 4.35 -8.75 -0.70
CA ILE A 198 3.26 -7.94 -1.26
C ILE A 198 3.55 -6.44 -1.07
N ALA A 199 3.27 -5.66 -2.11
CA ALA A 199 3.40 -4.20 -2.11
C ALA A 199 2.31 -3.56 -2.97
N ILE A 200 2.00 -2.30 -2.67
CA ILE A 200 1.12 -1.45 -3.48
C ILE A 200 1.93 -0.26 -3.98
N ILE A 201 1.91 -0.02 -5.28
CA ILE A 201 2.52 1.15 -5.93
C ILE A 201 1.40 2.16 -6.25
N LEU A 202 1.58 3.40 -5.83
CA LEU A 202 0.73 4.53 -6.16
C LEU A 202 1.31 5.29 -7.35
N LEU A 203 0.51 5.44 -8.39
CA LEU A 203 0.85 6.16 -9.62
C LEU A 203 0.61 7.66 -9.47
N LYS A 204 1.51 8.48 -10.01
CA LYS A 204 1.43 9.95 -10.00
C LYS A 204 0.21 10.48 -10.76
N GLU A 205 -0.21 9.78 -11.80
CA GLU A 205 -1.40 10.09 -12.58
C GLU A 205 -2.34 8.88 -12.65
N PRO A 206 -3.67 9.09 -12.73
CA PRO A 206 -4.61 8.01 -12.99
C PRO A 206 -4.44 7.45 -14.41
N TYR A 207 -4.46 6.12 -14.52
CA TYR A 207 -4.59 5.42 -15.79
C TYR A 207 -6.06 5.11 -16.05
N ASN A 208 -6.64 5.80 -17.03
CA ASN A 208 -7.99 5.56 -17.55
C ASN A 208 -7.90 5.56 -19.08
N PRO A 209 -7.66 4.42 -19.74
CA PRO A 209 -7.48 4.41 -21.18
C PRO A 209 -8.83 4.68 -21.88
N ASP A 210 -8.87 5.73 -22.68
CA ASP A 210 -10.03 6.05 -23.52
C ASP A 210 -10.23 4.95 -24.59
N ASN A 211 -11.48 4.58 -24.84
CA ASN A 211 -11.88 3.61 -25.88
C ASN A 211 -11.30 2.18 -25.73
N VAL A 212 -10.89 1.77 -24.53
CA VAL A 212 -10.55 0.37 -24.25
C VAL A 212 -11.76 -0.32 -23.60
N GLU A 213 -12.36 -1.27 -24.32
CA GLU A 213 -13.39 -2.15 -23.73
C GLU A 213 -12.81 -2.85 -22.50
N ASN A 214 -13.56 -2.86 -21.39
CA ASN A 214 -13.12 -3.44 -20.11
C ASN A 214 -11.85 -2.82 -19.50
N ALA A 215 -11.52 -1.55 -19.81
CA ALA A 215 -10.42 -0.74 -19.26
C ALA A 215 -10.32 -0.66 -17.71
N GLY A 216 -11.20 -1.32 -16.97
CA GLY A 216 -11.26 -1.23 -15.53
C GLY A 216 -10.14 -2.01 -14.83
N PRO A 217 -9.77 -1.59 -13.62
CA PRO A 217 -8.85 -2.33 -12.76
C PRO A 217 -9.41 -3.72 -12.43
N ALA A 218 -8.53 -4.66 -12.07
CA ALA A 218 -8.95 -5.94 -11.53
C ALA A 218 -9.52 -5.79 -10.11
N CYS A 219 -10.50 -6.64 -9.78
CA CYS A 219 -10.97 -6.77 -8.40
C CYS A 219 -9.95 -7.54 -7.57
N VAL A 220 -9.98 -7.39 -6.25
CA VAL A 220 -9.18 -8.20 -5.32
C VAL A 220 -10.03 -9.28 -4.68
N TRP A 221 -9.48 -10.50 -4.57
CA TRP A 221 -10.19 -11.64 -4.00
C TRP A 221 -10.05 -11.69 -2.47
N ALA A 222 -11.17 -11.65 -1.77
CA ALA A 222 -11.21 -11.61 -0.30
C ALA A 222 -11.64 -12.93 0.36
N GLN A 223 -11.87 -14.00 -0.42
CA GLN A 223 -12.42 -15.25 0.10
C GLN A 223 -11.38 -16.39 0.10
N PRO A 224 -11.55 -17.43 0.93
CA PRO A 224 -10.71 -18.62 0.84
C PRO A 224 -10.82 -19.26 -0.55
N LEU A 225 -9.68 -19.64 -1.12
CA LEU A 225 -9.60 -20.29 -2.42
C LEU A 225 -9.06 -21.71 -2.26
N TYR A 226 -9.84 -22.68 -2.75
CA TYR A 226 -9.51 -24.10 -2.74
C TYR A 226 -9.76 -24.72 -4.10
N ARG A 227 -8.72 -25.29 -4.72
CA ARG A 227 -8.78 -26.01 -6.01
C ARG A 227 -9.64 -25.30 -7.06
N ALA A 228 -9.17 -24.13 -7.49
CA ALA A 228 -9.80 -23.29 -8.49
C ALA A 228 -8.96 -23.25 -9.77
N ASN A 229 -9.63 -23.10 -10.91
CA ASN A 229 -8.98 -22.77 -12.17
C ASN A 229 -8.64 -21.28 -12.14
N VAL A 230 -7.42 -20.96 -12.51
CA VAL A 230 -6.85 -19.62 -12.43
C VAL A 230 -5.96 -19.38 -13.64
N THR A 231 -5.70 -18.11 -13.96
CA THR A 231 -4.84 -17.72 -15.08
C THR A 231 -3.71 -16.86 -14.54
N ALA A 232 -2.47 -17.29 -14.74
CA ALA A 232 -1.30 -16.45 -14.51
C ALA A 232 -1.04 -15.57 -15.73
N ILE A 233 -0.67 -14.31 -15.50
CA ILE A 233 -0.45 -13.30 -16.54
C ILE A 233 0.91 -12.64 -16.28
N GLY A 234 1.74 -12.48 -17.31
CA GLY A 234 3.04 -11.86 -17.18
C GLY A 234 3.84 -11.80 -18.47
N TYR A 235 5.04 -11.23 -18.39
CA TYR A 235 5.98 -11.06 -19.51
C TYR A 235 7.17 -12.03 -19.39
N GLY A 236 7.04 -13.05 -18.54
CA GLY A 236 8.10 -13.98 -18.21
C GLY A 236 8.55 -14.86 -19.38
N ASN A 237 9.76 -15.38 -19.21
CA ASN A 237 10.44 -16.27 -20.14
C ASN A 237 9.52 -17.42 -20.53
N THR A 238 9.38 -17.65 -21.83
CA THR A 238 8.54 -18.76 -22.34
C THR A 238 9.14 -20.15 -22.09
N LYS A 239 10.39 -20.21 -21.59
CA LYS A 239 11.17 -21.41 -21.27
C LYS A 239 12.14 -21.12 -20.12
N PHE A 240 12.53 -22.15 -19.37
CA PHE A 240 13.60 -22.05 -18.37
C PHE A 240 14.89 -21.49 -19.03
N ALA A 241 15.44 -20.39 -18.48
CA ALA A 241 16.58 -19.65 -19.04
C ALA A 241 16.42 -19.22 -20.51
N GLY A 242 15.17 -19.05 -20.98
CA GLY A 242 14.85 -18.50 -22.30
C GLY A 242 14.86 -16.98 -22.35
N LEU A 243 14.67 -16.41 -23.54
CA LEU A 243 14.45 -14.97 -23.70
C LEU A 243 13.07 -14.59 -23.16
N SER A 244 12.98 -13.41 -22.53
CA SER A 244 11.73 -12.77 -22.16
C SER A 244 10.95 -12.44 -23.43
N SER A 245 9.62 -12.55 -23.37
CA SER A 245 8.78 -12.08 -24.46
C SER A 245 8.48 -10.60 -24.23
N PRO A 246 8.65 -9.71 -25.22
CA PRO A 246 8.12 -8.36 -25.11
C PRO A 246 6.59 -8.38 -25.09
N ASN A 247 5.96 -9.44 -25.64
CA ASN A 247 4.51 -9.60 -25.64
C ASN A 247 4.00 -10.24 -24.35
N LEU A 248 2.83 -9.81 -23.90
CA LEU A 248 2.15 -10.35 -22.74
C LEU A 248 1.72 -11.81 -22.97
N MET A 249 2.00 -12.67 -21.99
CA MET A 249 1.69 -14.08 -22.00
C MET A 249 0.67 -14.43 -20.92
N LYS A 250 -0.06 -15.54 -21.13
CA LYS A 250 -0.96 -16.12 -20.12
C LYS A 250 -0.77 -17.63 -20.00
N ALA A 251 -1.01 -18.17 -18.81
CA ALA A 251 -1.00 -19.60 -18.53
C ALA A 251 -2.21 -20.01 -17.68
N GLU A 252 -2.91 -21.07 -18.10
CA GLU A 252 -3.99 -21.67 -17.32
C GLU A 252 -3.41 -22.63 -16.28
N LEU A 253 -3.72 -22.38 -15.02
CA LEU A 253 -3.23 -23.15 -13.88
C LEU A 253 -4.40 -23.59 -13.01
N LYS A 254 -4.11 -24.49 -12.08
CA LYS A 254 -5.04 -24.90 -11.04
C LYS A 254 -4.40 -24.72 -9.67
N THR A 255 -5.13 -24.13 -8.75
CA THR A 255 -4.64 -24.01 -7.38
C THR A 255 -4.64 -25.36 -6.67
N ILE A 256 -3.63 -25.59 -5.85
CA ILE A 256 -3.49 -26.81 -5.05
C ILE A 256 -3.46 -26.47 -3.54
N PRO A 257 -3.84 -27.42 -2.67
CA PRO A 257 -3.76 -27.21 -1.22
C PRO A 257 -2.31 -27.01 -0.76
N ASN A 258 -2.08 -26.13 0.22
CA ASN A 258 -0.74 -25.85 0.74
C ASN A 258 -0.06 -27.12 1.29
N GLN A 259 -0.81 -28.05 1.86
CA GLN A 259 -0.29 -29.35 2.33
C GLN A 259 0.23 -30.24 1.20
N GLU A 260 -0.33 -30.11 0.00
CA GLU A 260 0.14 -30.82 -1.19
C GLU A 260 1.38 -30.13 -1.75
N CYS A 261 1.36 -28.80 -1.79
CA CYS A 261 2.47 -27.96 -2.23
C CYS A 261 3.72 -28.11 -1.34
N ALA A 262 3.56 -28.15 -0.02
CA ALA A 262 4.66 -28.24 0.94
C ALA A 262 5.57 -29.46 0.72
N LYS A 263 5.06 -30.52 0.07
CA LYS A 263 5.85 -31.71 -0.30
C LYS A 263 6.94 -31.42 -1.34
N TYR A 264 6.80 -30.34 -2.10
CA TYR A 264 7.78 -29.91 -3.10
C TYR A 264 8.84 -28.97 -2.53
N TYR A 265 8.57 -28.36 -1.37
CA TYR A 265 9.36 -27.31 -0.75
C TYR A 265 9.86 -27.74 0.63
N GLU A 266 10.50 -28.91 0.73
CA GLU A 266 10.90 -29.51 2.03
C GLU A 266 11.77 -28.60 2.92
N GLN A 267 12.41 -27.58 2.35
CA GLN A 267 13.24 -26.60 3.05
C GLN A 267 12.48 -25.31 3.43
N ASP A 268 11.39 -24.97 2.73
CA ASP A 268 10.62 -23.75 2.92
C ASP A 268 9.21 -24.07 3.43
N ASN A 269 8.84 -23.49 4.58
CA ASN A 269 7.53 -23.76 5.15
C ASN A 269 6.44 -23.02 4.35
N ILE A 270 5.66 -23.75 3.55
CA ILE A 270 4.51 -23.16 2.85
C ILE A 270 3.44 -22.76 3.87
N ILE A 271 3.29 -21.46 4.11
CA ILE A 271 2.35 -20.91 5.10
C ILE A 271 1.02 -20.50 4.48
N TYR A 272 0.04 -20.17 5.32
CA TYR A 272 -1.32 -19.85 4.89
C TYR A 272 -1.42 -18.67 3.93
N SER A 273 -0.53 -17.68 4.07
CA SER A 273 -0.53 -16.47 3.27
C SER A 273 0.11 -16.68 1.90
N GLN A 274 0.48 -17.92 1.59
CA GLN A 274 0.93 -18.37 0.28
C GLN A 274 -0.14 -19.25 -0.37
N LEU A 275 -0.20 -19.19 -1.68
CA LEU A 275 -1.06 -19.93 -2.58
C LEU A 275 -0.17 -20.67 -3.57
N CYS A 276 -0.45 -21.95 -3.83
CA CYS A 276 0.26 -22.68 -4.87
C CYS A 276 -0.65 -23.00 -6.05
N ALA A 277 -0.10 -22.94 -7.26
CA ALA A 277 -0.78 -23.34 -8.48
C ALA A 277 0.17 -24.07 -9.43
N ASN A 278 -0.37 -24.98 -10.23
CA ASN A 278 0.39 -25.69 -11.26
C ASN A 278 -0.47 -25.94 -12.50
N ASP A 279 0.15 -26.20 -13.65
CA ASP A 279 -0.54 -26.73 -14.82
C ASP A 279 -0.74 -28.25 -14.65
N PRO A 280 -1.99 -28.74 -14.51
CA PRO A 280 -2.26 -30.15 -14.28
C PRO A 280 -2.04 -31.03 -15.53
N VAL A 281 -1.88 -30.46 -16.73
CA VAL A 281 -1.83 -31.18 -18.01
C VAL A 281 -0.43 -31.15 -18.61
N ARG A 282 0.21 -29.98 -18.70
CA ARG A 282 1.49 -29.82 -19.41
C ARG A 282 2.71 -29.72 -18.50
N LYS A 283 2.54 -29.79 -17.17
CA LYS A 283 3.59 -29.47 -16.18
C LYS A 283 4.19 -28.07 -16.35
N GLY A 284 3.48 -27.18 -17.05
CA GLY A 284 3.79 -25.76 -17.14
C GLY A 284 3.70 -25.08 -15.77
N ASP A 285 4.56 -24.11 -15.56
CA ASP A 285 4.62 -23.28 -14.36
C ASP A 285 4.86 -21.82 -14.80
N THR A 286 4.60 -20.85 -13.93
CA THR A 286 5.04 -19.46 -14.16
C THR A 286 6.56 -19.39 -14.21
N CYS A 287 7.08 -18.48 -15.02
CA CYS A 287 8.49 -18.41 -15.33
C CYS A 287 9.19 -17.16 -14.83
N GLN A 288 10.53 -17.16 -14.92
CA GLN A 288 11.33 -15.97 -14.66
C GLN A 288 10.82 -14.80 -15.50
N GLY A 289 10.49 -13.66 -14.88
CA GLY A 289 9.91 -12.48 -15.54
C GLY A 289 8.38 -12.33 -15.39
N ASP A 290 7.70 -13.28 -14.74
CA ASP A 290 6.32 -13.10 -14.25
C ASP A 290 6.26 -12.55 -12.81
N SER A 291 7.43 -12.28 -12.19
CA SER A 291 7.57 -11.79 -10.81
C SER A 291 6.69 -10.58 -10.52
N GLY A 292 5.93 -10.63 -9.43
CA GLY A 292 4.98 -9.58 -9.07
C GLY A 292 3.70 -9.53 -9.92
N GLY A 293 3.62 -10.29 -11.02
CA GLY A 293 2.44 -10.39 -11.87
C GLY A 293 1.26 -11.07 -11.17
N PRO A 294 0.02 -10.81 -11.63
CA PRO A 294 -1.17 -11.37 -11.02
C PRO A 294 -1.45 -12.81 -11.47
N ILE A 295 -1.97 -13.61 -10.55
CA ILE A 295 -2.77 -14.78 -10.88
C ILE A 295 -4.24 -14.46 -10.60
N ILE A 296 -5.09 -14.64 -11.62
CA ILE A 296 -6.47 -14.19 -11.61
C ILE A 296 -7.47 -15.34 -11.74
N MET A 297 -8.73 -15.07 -11.36
CA MET A 297 -9.88 -15.86 -11.76
C MET A 297 -11.01 -14.95 -12.24
N TYR A 298 -11.85 -15.44 -13.14
CA TYR A 298 -13.06 -14.74 -13.54
C TYR A 298 -14.24 -15.23 -12.72
N ARG A 299 -15.09 -14.31 -12.26
CA ARG A 299 -16.32 -14.65 -11.53
C ARG A 299 -17.52 -13.94 -12.13
N ASP A 300 -18.58 -14.72 -12.34
CA ASP A 300 -19.89 -14.20 -12.76
C ASP A 300 -20.52 -13.37 -11.65
N ILE A 301 -21.00 -12.19 -12.02
CA ILE A 301 -21.82 -11.35 -11.15
C ILE A 301 -23.25 -11.42 -11.68
N GLY A 302 -24.06 -12.26 -11.03
CA GLY A 302 -25.36 -12.74 -11.51
C GLY A 302 -26.42 -11.70 -11.89
N ASN A 303 -26.15 -10.40 -11.71
CA ASN A 303 -27.05 -9.32 -12.09
C ASN A 303 -26.71 -8.65 -13.43
N PHE A 304 -25.57 -8.96 -14.07
CA PHE A 304 -25.10 -8.17 -15.23
C PHE A 304 -24.63 -8.96 -16.47
N TYR A 305 -24.71 -10.29 -16.53
CA TYR A 305 -24.11 -11.08 -17.62
C TYR A 305 -22.60 -10.75 -17.84
N HIS A 306 -21.88 -10.45 -16.76
CA HIS A 306 -20.48 -10.03 -16.82
C HIS A 306 -19.62 -10.87 -15.88
N THR A 307 -18.47 -11.31 -16.40
CA THR A 307 -17.38 -11.88 -15.62
C THR A 307 -16.40 -10.77 -15.24
N LEU A 308 -16.07 -10.66 -13.95
CA LEU A 308 -15.03 -9.73 -13.51
C LEU A 308 -13.73 -10.48 -13.20
N PRO A 309 -12.56 -9.89 -13.53
CA PRO A 309 -11.27 -10.45 -13.15
C PRO A 309 -10.99 -10.16 -11.68
N TYR A 310 -10.68 -11.20 -10.91
CA TYR A 310 -10.26 -11.11 -9.52
C TYR A 310 -8.80 -11.56 -9.38
N VAL A 311 -7.93 -10.72 -8.85
CA VAL A 311 -6.58 -11.08 -8.42
C VAL A 311 -6.69 -11.96 -7.18
N VAL A 312 -6.29 -13.22 -7.30
CA VAL A 312 -6.32 -14.20 -6.21
C VAL A 312 -4.95 -14.44 -5.59
N GLY A 313 -3.89 -14.10 -6.33
CA GLY A 313 -2.52 -14.20 -5.87
C GLY A 313 -1.57 -13.32 -6.67
N ILE A 314 -0.34 -13.22 -6.18
CA ILE A 314 0.75 -12.44 -6.78
C ILE A 314 1.96 -13.36 -6.93
N THR A 315 2.58 -13.42 -8.10
CA THR A 315 3.74 -14.29 -8.36
C THR A 315 4.91 -13.92 -7.45
N SER A 316 5.33 -14.85 -6.59
CA SER A 316 6.37 -14.63 -5.58
C SER A 316 7.65 -15.40 -5.92
N TYR A 317 7.63 -16.74 -5.90
CA TYR A 317 8.81 -17.57 -6.19
C TYR A 317 8.45 -18.97 -6.74
N GLY A 318 9.44 -19.67 -7.28
CA GLY A 318 9.30 -21.02 -7.83
C GLY A 318 10.65 -21.71 -8.03
N ILE A 319 10.66 -23.04 -8.03
CA ILE A 319 11.90 -23.84 -8.20
C ILE A 319 12.35 -23.87 -9.66
N GLY A 320 11.41 -23.74 -10.62
CA GLY A 320 11.75 -23.59 -12.03
C GLY A 320 10.60 -23.96 -12.98
N CYS A 321 10.48 -23.15 -14.04
CA CYS A 321 9.59 -23.35 -15.18
C CYS A 321 9.55 -24.79 -15.70
N GLY A 322 8.37 -25.34 -15.96
CA GLY A 322 8.23 -26.58 -16.75
C GLY A 322 8.73 -27.84 -16.05
N THR A 323 9.09 -27.75 -14.76
CA THR A 323 9.51 -28.91 -13.94
C THR A 323 8.33 -29.73 -13.44
N GLY A 324 7.12 -29.17 -13.51
CA GLY A 324 5.91 -29.71 -12.86
C GLY A 324 5.82 -29.41 -11.36
N THR A 325 6.78 -28.64 -10.82
CA THR A 325 6.69 -28.08 -9.48
C THR A 325 5.63 -26.98 -9.47
N PRO A 326 4.80 -26.85 -8.42
CA PRO A 326 3.85 -25.75 -8.31
C PRO A 326 4.57 -24.43 -8.01
N GLY A 327 4.23 -23.36 -8.74
CA GLY A 327 4.64 -22.00 -8.39
C GLY A 327 3.99 -21.53 -7.08
N VAL A 328 4.71 -20.68 -6.34
CA VAL A 328 4.23 -20.09 -5.07
C VAL A 328 3.91 -18.62 -5.29
N TYR A 329 2.72 -18.25 -4.86
CA TYR A 329 2.13 -16.93 -5.00
C TYR A 329 1.77 -16.40 -3.61
N THR A 330 1.86 -15.09 -3.41
CA THR A 330 1.28 -14.45 -2.23
C THR A 330 -0.24 -14.47 -2.34
N ARG A 331 -0.93 -15.00 -1.32
CA ARG A 331 -2.39 -15.14 -1.30
C ARG A 331 -3.05 -13.80 -0.96
N VAL A 332 -3.66 -13.14 -1.94
CA VAL A 332 -4.28 -11.81 -1.78
C VAL A 332 -5.32 -11.76 -0.65
N ALA A 333 -6.15 -12.81 -0.51
CA ALA A 333 -7.17 -12.87 0.54
C ALA A 333 -6.60 -12.77 1.97
N SER A 334 -5.32 -13.12 2.18
CA SER A 334 -4.66 -13.00 3.49
C SER A 334 -4.24 -11.57 3.84
N TYR A 335 -4.25 -10.66 2.87
CA TYR A 335 -3.82 -9.27 3.03
C TYR A 335 -4.94 -8.29 2.71
N ILE A 336 -6.19 -8.73 2.55
CA ILE A 336 -7.30 -7.85 2.15
C ILE A 336 -7.49 -6.68 3.13
N ASP A 337 -7.36 -6.93 4.44
CA ASP A 337 -7.47 -5.88 5.44
C ASP A 337 -6.32 -4.86 5.34
N TRP A 338 -5.13 -5.29 4.91
CA TRP A 338 -4.00 -4.39 4.64
C TRP A 338 -4.18 -3.62 3.33
N ILE A 339 -4.70 -4.27 2.28
CA ILE A 339 -5.00 -3.65 0.98
C ILE A 339 -6.08 -2.58 1.12
N GLU A 340 -7.11 -2.83 1.94
CA GLU A 340 -8.20 -1.89 2.20
C GLU A 340 -7.83 -0.82 3.25
N LYS A 341 -6.74 -1.01 4.00
CA LYS A 341 -6.30 -0.01 4.97
C LYS A 341 -5.81 1.21 4.21
N GLU A 342 -6.35 2.38 4.53
CA GLU A 342 -5.79 3.63 4.03
C GLU A 342 -4.28 3.68 4.34
N PRO A 343 -3.44 4.09 3.39
CA PRO A 343 -2.03 4.25 3.68
C PRO A 343 -1.87 5.15 4.91
N PRO A 344 -0.96 4.82 5.85
CA PRO A 344 -0.82 5.63 7.04
C PRO A 344 -0.52 7.06 6.63
N ILE A 345 -1.29 7.99 7.19
CA ILE A 345 -0.97 9.40 7.11
C ILE A 345 0.36 9.56 7.84
N VAL A 346 1.38 10.03 7.13
CA VAL A 346 2.73 10.23 7.65
C VAL A 346 3.08 11.70 7.64
N VAL A 347 3.93 12.11 8.55
CA VAL A 347 4.59 13.41 8.56
C VAL A 347 6.04 13.22 8.13
N ARG A 348 6.54 14.10 7.26
CA ARG A 348 7.97 14.17 6.87
C ARG A 348 8.60 15.43 7.46
N PRO A 349 9.21 15.37 8.65
CA PRO A 349 9.83 16.54 9.26
C PRO A 349 10.97 17.07 8.38
N GLY A 350 11.01 18.37 8.13
CA GLY A 350 12.11 19.00 7.40
C GLY A 350 12.18 18.68 5.90
N GLY A 351 11.14 18.10 5.31
CA GLY A 351 11.10 17.89 3.86
C GLY A 351 11.40 19.19 3.11
N PHE A 352 12.27 19.10 2.10
CA PHE A 352 12.49 20.18 1.12
C PHE A 352 11.94 19.78 -0.26
N ASP A 353 12.11 18.52 -0.65
CA ASP A 353 11.54 17.95 -1.86
C ASP A 353 10.70 16.72 -1.51
N LEU A 354 9.43 16.70 -1.93
CA LEU A 354 8.52 15.58 -1.72
C LEU A 354 8.97 14.30 -2.45
N ASN A 355 9.85 14.41 -3.43
CA ASN A 355 10.43 13.27 -4.14
C ASN A 355 11.68 12.70 -3.45
N ASP A 356 12.15 13.31 -2.36
CA ASP A 356 13.29 12.78 -1.60
C ASP A 356 12.91 11.46 -0.93
N THR A 357 13.49 10.36 -1.42
CA THR A 357 13.23 9.01 -0.92
C THR A 357 14.01 8.68 0.35
N GLU A 358 15.01 9.50 0.71
CA GLU A 358 15.82 9.36 1.93
C GLU A 358 15.21 10.14 3.10
N ALA A 359 14.23 11.00 2.84
CA ALA A 359 13.51 11.74 3.87
C ALA A 359 12.72 10.79 4.79
N GLU A 360 12.93 10.95 6.09
CA GLU A 360 12.26 10.17 7.11
C GLU A 360 10.75 10.47 7.13
N ALA A 361 9.93 9.41 7.09
CA ALA A 361 8.48 9.49 7.14
C ALA A 361 7.99 8.79 8.41
N ILE A 362 7.30 9.56 9.27
CA ILE A 362 6.85 9.11 10.59
C ILE A 362 5.33 8.97 10.56
N GLU A 363 4.82 7.83 11.00
CA GLU A 363 3.37 7.61 11.11
C GLU A 363 2.74 8.50 12.17
N ILE A 364 1.48 8.87 11.96
CA ILE A 364 0.67 9.53 12.98
C ILE A 364 0.08 8.49 13.93
N ASP A 365 0.32 8.65 15.22
CA ASP A 365 -0.28 7.85 16.30
C ASP A 365 -1.72 8.28 16.57
N GLN A 366 -1.93 9.59 16.69
CA GLN A 366 -3.23 10.15 17.04
C GLN A 366 -3.45 11.52 16.39
N ILE A 367 -4.69 11.74 15.93
CA ILE A 367 -5.18 13.03 15.43
C ILE A 367 -6.13 13.61 16.48
N PHE A 368 -5.83 14.81 16.94
CA PHE A 368 -6.69 15.59 17.85
C PHE A 368 -7.34 16.73 17.06
N GLU A 369 -8.50 16.47 16.46
CA GLU A 369 -9.32 17.53 15.90
C GLU A 369 -9.86 18.43 17.00
N HIS A 370 -9.88 19.74 16.77
CA HIS A 370 -10.47 20.64 17.74
C HIS A 370 -11.96 20.30 17.94
N PRO A 371 -12.48 20.16 19.18
CA PRO A 371 -13.84 19.70 19.44
C PRO A 371 -14.93 20.65 18.91
N GLY A 372 -14.57 21.91 18.65
CA GLY A 372 -15.44 22.89 18.00
C GLY A 372 -15.48 22.81 16.48
N TYR A 373 -14.62 22.00 15.83
CA TYR A 373 -14.61 21.82 14.38
C TYR A 373 -15.80 20.97 13.93
N LYS A 374 -16.43 21.36 12.83
CA LYS A 374 -17.57 20.63 12.24
C LYS A 374 -17.53 20.74 10.73
N HIS A 375 -17.01 19.74 10.04
CA HIS A 375 -17.03 19.69 8.58
C HIS A 375 -18.47 19.88 8.01
N PRO A 376 -18.69 20.69 6.95
CA PRO A 376 -17.73 21.40 6.10
C PRO A 376 -17.43 22.85 6.54
N SER A 377 -17.58 23.18 7.83
CA SER A 377 -17.34 24.53 8.34
C SER A 377 -15.87 24.93 8.26
N VAL A 378 -15.62 26.22 8.01
CA VAL A 378 -14.30 26.86 8.03
C VAL A 378 -13.91 27.39 9.42
N TYR A 379 -14.71 27.11 10.46
CA TYR A 379 -14.47 27.56 11.82
C TYR A 379 -13.84 26.46 12.67
N ASN A 380 -12.92 26.85 13.56
CA ASN A 380 -12.15 25.92 14.40
C ASN A 380 -11.36 24.89 13.57
N ASP A 381 -10.94 25.27 12.36
CA ASP A 381 -10.21 24.43 11.43
C ASP A 381 -8.74 24.26 11.87
N ILE A 382 -8.53 23.42 12.88
CA ILE A 382 -7.24 23.09 13.46
C ILE A 382 -7.26 21.69 14.06
N ALA A 383 -6.16 20.97 13.88
CA ALA A 383 -5.90 19.67 14.50
C ALA A 383 -4.43 19.58 14.95
N ILE A 384 -4.18 18.75 15.97
CA ILE A 384 -2.84 18.37 16.40
C ILE A 384 -2.58 16.92 15.98
N LEU A 385 -1.44 16.68 15.34
CA LEU A 385 -1.01 15.35 14.91
C LEU A 385 0.10 14.89 15.85
N ARG A 386 -0.16 13.83 16.62
CA ARG A 386 0.86 13.18 17.45
C ARG A 386 1.59 12.15 16.61
N LEU A 387 2.90 12.26 16.54
CA LEU A 387 3.76 11.29 15.85
C LEU A 387 3.87 10.00 16.67
N LYS A 388 3.99 8.87 15.96
CA LYS A 388 4.19 7.54 16.55
C LYS A 388 5.56 7.36 17.16
N ASP A 389 6.57 7.91 16.51
CA ASP A 389 7.96 7.88 16.96
C ASP A 389 8.43 9.30 17.28
N GLU A 390 9.28 9.43 18.30
CA GLU A 390 9.94 10.70 18.62
C GLU A 390 10.93 11.06 17.52
N TYR A 391 10.79 12.26 16.96
CA TYR A 391 11.72 12.75 15.95
C TYR A 391 12.91 13.46 16.61
N TYR A 392 14.11 12.93 16.37
CA TYR A 392 15.37 13.55 16.75
C TYR A 392 16.04 14.11 15.50
N ALA A 393 16.14 15.44 15.42
CA ALA A 393 16.87 16.08 14.34
C ALA A 393 18.31 15.52 14.27
N LYS A 394 18.72 15.02 13.11
CA LYS A 394 20.10 14.59 12.89
C LYS A 394 20.99 15.81 13.04
N SER A 395 22.19 15.66 13.61
CA SER A 395 23.08 16.77 14.01
C SER A 395 23.50 17.75 12.90
N PHE A 396 23.09 17.52 11.65
CA PHE A 396 23.35 18.36 10.48
C PHE A 396 22.08 18.84 9.77
N ASP A 397 20.89 18.41 10.19
CA ASP A 397 19.63 18.93 9.68
C ASP A 397 19.21 20.13 10.52
N ASN A 398 18.98 21.28 9.88
CA ASN A 398 18.44 22.49 10.50
C ASN A 398 16.94 22.33 10.86
N THR A 399 16.52 21.15 11.29
CA THR A 399 15.15 20.85 11.68
C THR A 399 14.98 21.12 13.17
N ALA A 400 14.15 22.12 13.49
CA ALA A 400 13.77 22.44 14.86
C ALA A 400 12.25 22.65 14.95
N PRO A 401 11.62 22.31 16.08
CA PRO A 401 10.21 22.65 16.31
C PRO A 401 10.00 24.16 16.22
N ALA A 402 8.94 24.58 15.52
CA ALA A 402 8.49 25.97 15.54
C ALA A 402 7.68 26.27 16.81
N CYS A 403 7.75 27.51 17.30
CA CYS A 403 7.04 27.91 18.50
C CYS A 403 5.60 28.34 18.18
N PRO A 404 4.58 27.93 18.94
CA PRO A 404 3.24 28.49 18.77
C PRO A 404 3.20 29.95 19.26
N TRP A 405 2.54 30.83 18.51
CA TRP A 405 2.40 32.24 18.90
C TRP A 405 1.13 32.49 19.73
N ALA A 406 1.27 33.15 20.88
CA ALA A 406 0.17 33.37 21.82
C ALA A 406 -0.32 34.83 21.93
N LEU A 407 0.37 35.79 21.32
CA LEU A 407 0.06 37.20 21.50
C LEU A 407 -0.81 37.78 20.37
N PRO A 408 -1.56 38.87 20.59
CA PRO A 408 -2.18 39.60 19.51
C PRO A 408 -1.14 40.07 18.47
N LEU A 409 -1.49 39.96 17.19
CA LEU A 409 -0.62 40.32 16.07
C LEU A 409 -1.34 41.32 15.15
N HIS A 410 -0.71 42.47 14.90
CA HIS A 410 -1.23 43.54 14.05
C HIS A 410 -0.13 44.04 13.11
N ALA A 411 -0.44 44.22 11.82
CA ALA A 411 0.43 44.82 10.81
C ALA A 411 1.87 44.24 10.80
N ALA A 412 1.99 42.91 10.89
CA ALA A 412 3.26 42.21 10.87
C ALA A 412 3.54 41.57 9.51
N ASN A 413 4.82 41.53 9.14
CA ASN A 413 5.30 40.73 8.01
C ASN A 413 5.42 39.27 8.45
N VAL A 414 4.85 38.38 7.65
CA VAL A 414 4.80 36.94 7.91
C VAL A 414 5.17 36.19 6.64
N THR A 415 5.58 34.94 6.77
CA THR A 415 5.96 34.08 5.66
C THR A 415 5.05 32.86 5.65
N ALA A 416 4.35 32.62 4.55
CA ALA A 416 3.65 31.36 4.33
C ALA A 416 4.57 30.40 3.58
N ILE A 417 4.54 29.12 3.97
CA ILE A 417 5.33 28.06 3.33
C ILE A 417 4.45 26.85 3.00
N GLY A 418 4.78 26.13 1.92
CA GLY A 418 4.03 24.95 1.53
C GLY A 418 4.45 24.38 0.16
N TYR A 419 3.71 23.35 -0.28
CA TYR A 419 3.94 22.57 -1.50
C TYR A 419 2.77 22.65 -2.47
N GLY A 420 1.83 23.57 -2.23
CA GLY A 420 0.65 23.78 -3.03
C GLY A 420 0.98 24.28 -4.43
N ASN A 421 -0.08 24.56 -5.16
CA ASN A 421 0.02 25.02 -6.54
C ASN A 421 0.78 26.36 -6.62
N THR A 422 1.61 26.54 -7.64
CA THR A 422 2.32 27.83 -7.83
C THR A 422 1.46 28.92 -8.46
N GLN A 423 0.23 28.57 -8.87
CA GLN A 423 -0.77 29.46 -9.44
C GLN A 423 -2.16 28.86 -9.26
N PHE A 424 -3.21 29.67 -9.40
CA PHE A 424 -4.59 29.22 -9.28
C PHE A 424 -4.90 28.09 -10.28
N ALA A 425 -5.39 26.95 -9.77
CA ALA A 425 -5.63 25.73 -10.55
C ALA A 425 -4.41 25.24 -11.35
N GLY A 426 -3.19 25.57 -10.91
CA GLY A 426 -1.94 25.14 -11.50
C GLY A 426 -1.45 23.79 -10.99
N LEU A 427 -0.18 23.49 -11.27
CA LEU A 427 0.52 22.32 -10.75
C LEU A 427 1.13 22.62 -9.38
N SER A 428 1.14 21.62 -8.51
CA SER A 428 1.84 21.65 -7.24
C SER A 428 3.35 21.57 -7.44
N SER A 429 4.10 22.13 -6.50
CA SER A 429 5.56 22.01 -6.47
C SER A 429 5.96 20.84 -5.59
N SER A 430 6.85 19.96 -6.07
CA SER A 430 7.48 18.97 -5.19
C SER A 430 8.48 19.63 -4.24
N VAL A 431 9.02 20.80 -4.61
CA VAL A 431 9.96 21.57 -3.81
C VAL A 431 9.21 22.57 -2.92
N LEU A 432 9.61 22.68 -1.65
CA LEU A 432 9.02 23.60 -0.68
C LEU A 432 9.14 25.05 -1.16
N MET A 433 8.00 25.73 -1.23
CA MET A 433 7.89 27.12 -1.65
C MET A 433 7.60 28.03 -0.46
N LYS A 434 7.91 29.33 -0.62
CA LYS A 434 7.59 30.35 0.38
C LYS A 434 7.17 31.67 -0.26
N THR A 435 6.32 32.41 0.44
CA THR A 435 5.95 33.78 0.08
C THR A 435 5.85 34.67 1.33
N ASN A 436 6.10 35.96 1.17
CA ASN A 436 5.97 36.94 2.24
C ASN A 436 4.64 37.67 2.11
N LEU A 437 3.91 37.74 3.20
CA LEU A 437 2.60 38.37 3.31
C LEU A 437 2.60 39.39 4.45
N THR A 438 1.60 40.26 4.47
CA THR A 438 1.34 41.20 5.56
C THR A 438 0.01 40.87 6.21
N ILE A 439 -0.04 40.90 7.55
CA ILE A 439 -1.29 40.68 8.29
C ILE A 439 -2.31 41.77 7.97
N VAL A 440 -3.50 41.35 7.56
CA VAL A 440 -4.67 42.18 7.28
C VAL A 440 -5.60 42.15 8.49
N SER A 441 -6.19 43.28 8.84
CA SER A 441 -7.15 43.34 9.95
C SER A 441 -8.40 42.52 9.63
N ASN A 442 -8.98 41.83 10.61
CA ASN A 442 -10.23 41.07 10.39
C ASN A 442 -11.36 41.97 9.85
N ARG A 443 -11.40 43.25 10.25
CA ARG A 443 -12.37 44.23 9.75
C ARG A 443 -12.25 44.47 8.25
N GLU A 444 -11.03 44.65 7.77
CA GLU A 444 -10.73 44.83 6.35
C GLU A 444 -10.97 43.52 5.57
N CYS A 445 -10.49 42.40 6.12
CA CYS A 445 -10.69 41.09 5.51
C CYS A 445 -12.16 40.70 5.37
N THR A 446 -13.01 41.04 6.35
CA THR A 446 -14.45 40.76 6.32
C THR A 446 -15.14 41.35 5.09
N GLN A 447 -14.63 42.44 4.53
CA GLN A 447 -15.19 43.07 3.32
C GLN A 447 -15.13 42.15 2.10
N TYR A 448 -14.26 41.14 2.09
CA TYR A 448 -14.13 40.16 1.00
C TYR A 448 -14.95 38.89 1.21
N TYR A 449 -15.43 38.63 2.43
CA TYR A 449 -16.04 37.34 2.85
C TYR A 449 -17.42 37.52 3.48
N GLU A 450 -18.21 38.50 3.00
CA GLU A 450 -19.44 38.99 3.65
C GLU A 450 -20.52 37.93 3.96
N THR A 451 -20.56 36.81 3.24
CA THR A 451 -21.56 35.74 3.44
C THR A 451 -21.26 34.82 4.63
N ASP A 452 -19.98 34.60 4.93
CA ASP A 452 -19.56 33.71 6.03
C ASP A 452 -19.03 34.54 7.21
N GLY A 453 -18.34 35.64 6.95
CA GLY A 453 -17.74 36.52 7.96
C GLY A 453 -16.41 36.00 8.50
N ILE A 454 -15.52 36.92 8.92
CA ILE A 454 -14.23 36.59 9.53
C ILE A 454 -14.33 36.78 11.05
N ILE A 455 -14.15 35.70 11.81
CA ILE A 455 -14.25 35.73 13.28
C ILE A 455 -12.89 35.93 13.96
N TYR A 456 -12.90 36.21 15.26
CA TYR A 456 -11.67 36.46 16.04
C TYR A 456 -10.64 35.33 15.94
N SER A 457 -11.10 34.07 15.85
CA SER A 457 -10.22 32.90 15.75
C SER A 457 -9.63 32.66 14.36
N GLN A 458 -9.84 33.60 13.43
CA GLN A 458 -9.23 33.63 12.11
C GLN A 458 -8.30 34.86 11.99
N ILE A 459 -7.30 34.75 11.15
CA ILE A 459 -6.34 35.81 10.80
C ILE A 459 -6.18 35.84 9.28
N CYS A 460 -6.07 37.04 8.70
CA CYS A 460 -5.91 37.19 7.25
C CYS A 460 -4.52 37.73 6.92
N ALA A 461 -4.00 37.35 5.76
CA ALA A 461 -2.75 37.87 5.24
C ALA A 461 -2.81 38.04 3.72
N SER A 462 -2.14 39.06 3.19
CA SER A 462 -2.05 39.31 1.75
C SER A 462 -0.72 39.95 1.35
N ASP A 463 -0.35 39.82 0.08
CA ASP A 463 0.68 40.66 -0.55
C ASP A 463 0.01 41.60 -1.56
N PRO A 464 -0.22 42.88 -1.20
CA PRO A 464 -0.90 43.83 -2.09
C PRO A 464 -0.03 44.27 -3.28
N VAL A 465 1.27 43.95 -3.29
CA VAL A 465 2.21 44.40 -4.32
C VAL A 465 2.46 43.32 -5.36
N ARG A 466 2.84 42.12 -4.93
CA ARG A 466 3.14 41.00 -5.85
C ARG A 466 1.95 40.07 -6.05
N LEU A 467 0.87 40.26 -5.31
CA LEU A 467 -0.29 39.37 -5.31
C LEU A 467 0.13 37.92 -5.06
N SER A 468 1.14 37.71 -4.21
CA SER A 468 1.57 36.37 -3.81
C SER A 468 0.68 35.87 -2.67
N ASP A 469 0.39 34.57 -2.66
CA ASP A 469 -0.57 33.95 -1.74
C ASP A 469 -0.32 32.43 -1.62
N THR A 470 -0.94 31.79 -0.64
CA THR A 470 -1.07 30.32 -0.56
C THR A 470 -2.12 29.81 -1.54
N CYS A 471 -1.92 28.63 -2.13
CA CYS A 471 -2.85 28.03 -3.10
C CYS A 471 -3.36 26.65 -2.66
N GLN A 472 -4.14 26.00 -3.53
CA GLN A 472 -4.60 24.64 -3.32
C GLN A 472 -3.41 23.70 -3.09
N GLY A 473 -3.48 22.90 -2.02
CA GLY A 473 -2.39 22.04 -1.56
C GLY A 473 -1.55 22.63 -0.43
N ASP A 474 -1.70 23.92 -0.09
CA ASP A 474 -1.04 24.55 1.07
C ASP A 474 -1.88 24.50 2.36
N SER A 475 -3.11 23.96 2.32
CA SER A 475 -3.99 23.85 3.50
C SER A 475 -3.31 23.11 4.65
N GLY A 476 -3.44 23.67 5.87
CA GLY A 476 -2.72 23.22 7.06
C GLY A 476 -1.27 23.70 7.15
N GLY A 477 -0.71 24.28 6.07
CA GLY A 477 0.62 24.87 6.05
C GLY A 477 0.76 26.06 7.01
N PRO A 478 1.96 26.29 7.59
CA PRO A 478 2.13 27.32 8.60
C PRO A 478 2.32 28.71 8.00
N LEU A 479 1.69 29.69 8.64
CA LEU A 479 1.99 31.11 8.52
C LEU A 479 2.97 31.47 9.65
N ILE A 480 4.17 31.89 9.29
CA ILE A 480 5.32 32.03 10.19
C ILE A 480 5.69 33.49 10.42
N LEU A 481 5.95 33.85 11.68
CA LEU A 481 6.59 35.10 12.09
C LEU A 481 7.99 34.78 12.62
N TYR A 482 9.02 35.32 11.96
CA TYR A 482 10.39 35.21 12.45
C TYR A 482 10.69 36.32 13.47
N ARG A 483 11.25 35.96 14.62
CA ARG A 483 11.71 36.91 15.64
C ARG A 483 13.19 36.72 15.95
N ASN A 484 13.93 37.81 15.85
CA ASN A 484 15.31 37.87 16.34
C ASN A 484 15.31 37.99 17.86
N LEU A 485 15.73 36.95 18.56
CA LEU A 485 15.95 36.99 20.00
C LEU A 485 17.44 37.25 20.26
N THR A 486 17.74 38.41 20.84
CA THR A 486 19.12 38.86 21.12
C THR A 486 19.88 37.91 22.04
N GLU A 487 19.17 37.13 22.86
CA GLU A 487 19.72 36.12 23.76
C GLU A 487 20.26 34.88 23.03
N TYR A 488 19.74 34.57 21.84
CA TYR A 488 20.02 33.31 21.15
C TYR A 488 20.84 33.49 19.86
N HIS A 489 21.04 34.72 19.38
CA HIS A 489 21.76 35.04 18.13
C HIS A 489 21.21 34.33 16.86
N TYR A 490 19.98 33.81 16.87
CA TYR A 490 19.30 33.26 15.70
C TYR A 490 17.81 33.65 15.64
N GLU A 491 17.22 33.56 14.44
CA GLU A 491 15.81 33.82 14.21
C GLU A 491 14.96 32.61 14.65
N VAL A 492 14.01 32.85 15.53
CA VAL A 492 13.06 31.81 15.98
C VAL A 492 11.79 31.89 15.13
N PRO A 493 11.36 30.77 14.51
CA PRO A 493 10.11 30.71 13.77
C PRO A 493 8.92 30.53 14.73
N TYR A 494 7.95 31.44 14.65
CA TYR A 494 6.69 31.32 15.38
C TYR A 494 5.54 31.03 14.41
N VAL A 495 4.74 29.99 14.68
CA VAL A 495 3.51 29.71 13.92
C VAL A 495 2.41 30.62 14.45
N VAL A 496 1.99 31.58 13.62
CA VAL A 496 0.94 32.55 13.95
C VAL A 496 -0.41 32.18 13.36
N GLY A 497 -0.41 31.38 12.29
CA GLY A 497 -1.61 30.90 11.63
C GLY A 497 -1.39 29.60 10.87
N LEU A 498 -2.49 28.95 10.50
CA LEU A 498 -2.51 27.76 9.64
C LEU A 498 -3.38 28.04 8.42
N THR A 499 -2.89 27.79 7.22
CA THR A 499 -3.64 28.03 5.96
C THR A 499 -4.96 27.26 5.99
N SER A 500 -6.09 27.95 5.84
CA SER A 500 -7.42 27.35 5.95
C SER A 500 -8.22 27.49 4.65
N PHE A 501 -8.66 28.70 4.30
CA PHE A 501 -9.49 28.93 3.11
C PHE A 501 -9.21 30.30 2.45
N GLY A 502 -9.73 30.50 1.24
CA GLY A 502 -9.65 31.78 0.54
C GLY A 502 -10.35 31.78 -0.82
N ILE A 503 -10.44 32.94 -1.46
CA ILE A 503 -11.04 33.12 -2.80
C ILE A 503 -9.93 33.33 -3.82
N GLY A 504 -9.52 32.26 -4.50
CA GLY A 504 -8.57 32.30 -5.61
C GLY A 504 -7.20 32.87 -5.21
N CYS A 505 -6.19 32.01 -5.18
CA CYS A 505 -4.85 32.48 -4.82
C CYS A 505 -4.29 33.47 -5.83
N GLY A 506 -3.61 34.49 -5.31
CA GLY A 506 -2.97 35.56 -6.09
C GLY A 506 -3.91 36.53 -6.81
N THR A 507 -5.17 36.59 -6.37
CA THR A 507 -6.17 37.54 -6.90
C THR A 507 -6.11 38.92 -6.23
N GLY A 508 -5.31 39.07 -5.17
CA GLY A 508 -5.29 40.23 -4.29
C GLY A 508 -6.30 40.17 -3.14
N THR A 509 -7.17 39.15 -3.12
CA THR A 509 -8.01 38.85 -1.96
C THR A 509 -7.14 38.26 -0.84
N PRO A 510 -7.27 38.71 0.42
CA PRO A 510 -6.50 38.11 1.52
C PRO A 510 -6.85 36.64 1.74
N GLY A 511 -5.84 35.79 1.88
CA GLY A 511 -6.00 34.41 2.34
C GLY A 511 -6.38 34.38 3.82
N VAL A 512 -7.17 33.38 4.22
CA VAL A 512 -7.66 33.21 5.60
C VAL A 512 -6.99 32.01 6.26
N TYR A 513 -6.52 32.25 7.47
CA TYR A 513 -5.76 31.31 8.27
C TYR A 513 -6.43 31.12 9.63
N THR A 514 -6.33 29.93 10.20
CA THR A 514 -6.74 29.69 11.60
C THR A 514 -5.73 30.36 12.53
N ARG A 515 -6.19 31.26 13.41
CA ARG A 515 -5.32 32.03 14.32
C ARG A 515 -4.88 31.18 15.50
N VAL A 516 -3.61 30.76 15.51
CA VAL A 516 -3.02 29.89 16.55
C VAL A 516 -3.21 30.42 17.96
N ALA A 517 -3.03 31.74 18.16
CA ALA A 517 -3.18 32.39 19.46
C ALA A 517 -4.55 32.14 20.14
N SER A 518 -5.60 31.85 19.36
CA SER A 518 -6.95 31.60 19.88
C SER A 518 -7.13 30.20 20.48
N TYR A 519 -6.17 29.30 20.24
CA TYR A 519 -6.25 27.89 20.62
C TYR A 519 -5.08 27.47 21.52
N ILE A 520 -4.28 28.41 22.02
CA ILE A 520 -3.09 28.11 22.84
C ILE A 520 -3.44 27.27 24.06
N ASP A 521 -4.48 27.63 24.81
CA ASP A 521 -4.89 26.85 25.99
C ASP A 521 -5.25 25.38 25.63
N TRP A 522 -5.85 25.17 24.47
CA TRP A 522 -6.18 23.83 23.96
C TRP A 522 -4.94 23.08 23.48
N ILE A 523 -4.03 23.76 22.78
CA ILE A 523 -2.74 23.22 22.32
C ILE A 523 -1.90 22.78 23.52
N GLU A 524 -1.75 23.64 24.53
CA GLU A 524 -0.93 23.35 25.70
C GLU A 524 -1.44 22.13 26.48
N LYS A 525 -2.76 21.99 26.59
CA LYS A 525 -3.40 20.84 27.25
C LYS A 525 -3.14 19.50 26.54
N ILE A 526 -2.87 19.51 25.24
CA ILE A 526 -2.63 18.28 24.46
C ILE A 526 -1.13 17.98 24.37
N VAL A 527 -0.31 19.01 24.22
CA VAL A 527 1.11 18.85 23.91
C VAL A 527 1.98 18.74 25.16
N TYR A 528 1.65 19.47 26.23
CA TYR A 528 2.52 19.61 27.41
C TYR A 528 1.95 19.02 28.71
N PHE A 529 0.72 18.50 28.67
CA PHE A 529 0.04 17.83 29.77
C PHE A 529 -0.56 16.51 29.28
#